data_AF-A0A1F9YBC1-F1
#
_entry.id   AF-A0A1F9YBC1-F1
#
_cell.length_a   1.000
_cell.length_b   1.000
_cell.length_c   1.000
_cell.angle_alpha   90.00
_cell.angle_beta   90.00
_cell.angle_gamma   90.00
#
_symmetry.space_group_name_H-M   'P 1'
#
loop_
_entity.id
_entity.type
_entity.pdbx_description
1 polymer ?
#
loop_
_entity_poly.entity_id
_entity_poly.type
_entity_poly.pdbx_seq_one_letter_code
_entity_poly.pdbx_strand_id
1 'polypeptide(L)' 'MKVVASEASVGGGSLPGRTLPSFAVLLSHPSLSPQQLAVRFRAFETPIVGMFQQGRFGLDVRALFPQDEAEIVGCVRLFQ' A
#
# COMPACT_ATOMS: atom_id res chain seq x y z
N MET A 1 -1.00 -12.05 -2.46
CA MET A 1 -1.47 -10.74 -2.93
C MET A 1 -2.94 -10.84 -3.34
N LYS A 2 -3.75 -9.81 -3.08
CA LYS A 2 -5.16 -9.74 -3.51
C LYS A 2 -5.53 -8.31 -3.90
N VAL A 3 -6.23 -8.13 -5.01
CA VAL A 3 -6.85 -6.85 -5.38
C VAL A 3 -8.23 -6.75 -4.71
N VAL A 4 -8.54 -5.61 -4.10
CA VAL A 4 -9.83 -5.35 -3.44
C VAL A 4 -10.35 -3.98 -3.81
N ALA A 5 -11.67 -3.81 -3.82
CA ALA A 5 -12.25 -2.47 -3.78
C ALA A 5 -11.85 -1.78 -2.47
N SER A 6 -11.53 -0.49 -2.55
CA SER A 6 -11.14 0.35 -1.41
C SER A 6 -11.83 1.70 -1.49
N GLU A 7 -11.70 2.47 -0.41
CA GLU A 7 -12.12 3.86 -0.36
C GLU A 7 -10.91 4.72 -0.01
N ALA A 8 -10.59 5.69 -0.86
CA ALA A 8 -9.48 6.60 -0.66
C ALA A 8 -9.99 7.90 -0.03
N SER A 9 -9.40 8.30 1.10
CA SER A 9 -9.69 9.59 1.73
C SER A 9 -9.20 10.75 0.88
N VAL A 10 -10.01 11.80 0.78
CA VAL A 10 -9.65 13.02 0.04
C VAL A 10 -9.12 14.09 1.02
N GLY A 11 -8.05 14.78 0.63
CA GLY A 11 -7.60 16.00 1.33
C GLY A 11 -6.75 15.80 2.58
N GLY A 12 -6.27 14.58 2.87
CA GLY A 12 -5.19 14.34 3.85
C GLY A 12 -5.41 14.92 5.26
N GLY A 13 -6.66 15.11 5.68
CA GLY A 13 -7.03 15.72 6.97
C GLY A 13 -7.74 17.08 6.90
N SER A 14 -7.70 17.77 5.75
CA SER A 14 -8.43 19.03 5.54
C SER A 14 -9.92 18.84 5.23
N LEU A 15 -10.31 17.66 4.73
CA LEU A 15 -11.67 17.30 4.33
C LEU A 15 -12.08 15.96 4.96
N PRO A 16 -12.32 15.93 6.29
CA PRO A 16 -12.74 14.71 6.96
C PRO A 16 -14.08 14.21 6.42
N GLY A 17 -14.19 12.89 6.20
CA GLY A 17 -15.44 12.22 5.81
C GLY A 17 -15.73 12.14 4.31
N ARG A 18 -14.86 12.68 3.43
CA ARG A 18 -14.99 12.52 1.97
C ARG A 18 -14.08 11.40 1.48
N THR A 19 -14.69 10.36 0.91
CA THR A 19 -13.97 9.26 0.26
C THR A 19 -14.29 9.18 -1.23
N LEU A 20 -13.39 8.56 -1.99
CA LEU A 20 -13.60 8.20 -3.39
C LEU A 20 -13.45 6.68 -3.57
N PRO A 21 -14.32 6.03 -4.37
CA PRO A 21 -14.16 4.62 -4.70
C PRO A 21 -12.79 4.37 -5.33
N SER A 22 -12.07 3.35 -4.91
CA SER A 22 -10.72 3.04 -5.39
C SER A 22 -10.49 1.52 -5.44
N PHE A 23 -9.27 1.14 -5.79
CA PHE A 23 -8.78 -0.22 -5.66
C PHE A 23 -7.47 -0.23 -4.88
N ALA A 24 -7.28 -1.28 -4.08
CA ALA A 24 -6.05 -1.50 -3.35
C ALA A 24 -5.49 -2.90 -3.61
N VAL A 25 -4.16 -2.99 -3.59
CA VAL A 25 -3.44 -4.27 -3.62
C VAL A 25 -3.04 -4.61 -2.18
N LEU A 26 -3.65 -5.65 -1.62
CA LEU A 26 -3.30 -6.18 -0.31
C LEU A 26 -2.17 -7.20 -0.42
N LEU A 27 -1.09 -6.93 0.30
CA LEU A 27 0.09 -7.78 0.39
C LEU A 27 0.01 -8.66 1.65
N SER A 28 0.55 -9.85 1.54
CA SER A 28 0.62 -10.85 2.61
C SER A 28 1.91 -11.63 2.45
N HIS A 29 2.57 -11.93 3.56
CA HIS A 29 3.81 -12.69 3.59
C HIS A 29 3.67 -13.85 4.58
N PRO A 30 4.21 -15.06 4.28
CA PRO A 30 4.04 -16.23 5.15
C PRO A 30 4.62 -16.04 6.55
N SER A 31 5.72 -15.31 6.68
CA SER A 31 6.46 -15.15 7.94
C SER A 31 6.50 -13.75 8.52
N LEU A 32 5.94 -12.74 7.81
CA LEU A 32 6.02 -11.34 8.24
C LEU A 32 4.63 -10.81 8.50
N SER A 33 4.48 -10.12 9.63
CA SER A 33 3.27 -9.37 9.92
C SER A 33 3.14 -8.16 8.98
N PRO A 34 1.92 -7.63 8.78
CA PRO A 34 1.71 -6.38 8.04
C PRO A 34 2.58 -5.22 8.54
N GLN A 35 2.78 -5.13 9.86
CA GLN A 35 3.59 -4.08 10.48
C GLN A 35 5.07 -4.26 10.18
N GLN A 36 5.57 -5.50 10.19
CA GLN A 36 6.95 -5.82 9.81
C GLN A 36 7.18 -5.52 8.32
N LEU A 37 6.22 -5.84 7.46
CA LEU A 37 6.25 -5.44 6.05
C LEU A 37 6.35 -3.92 5.92
N ALA A 38 5.48 -3.17 6.62
CA ALA A 38 5.50 -1.70 6.57
C ALA A 38 6.85 -1.11 7.04
N VAL A 39 7.45 -1.67 8.10
CA VAL A 39 8.78 -1.23 8.57
C VAL A 39 9.84 -1.48 7.52
N ARG A 40 9.86 -2.67 6.91
CA ARG A 40 10.84 -3.02 5.88
C ARG A 40 10.66 -2.20 4.60
N PHE A 41 9.43 -2.02 4.14
CA PHE A 41 9.12 -1.21 2.97
C PHE A 41 9.54 0.26 3.13
N ARG A 42 9.45 0.82 4.34
CA ARG A 42 9.95 2.18 4.62
C ARG A 42 11.47 2.28 4.66
N ALA A 43 12.19 1.17 4.75
CA ALA A 43 13.64 1.14 4.87
C ALA A 43 14.38 0.98 3.53
N PHE A 44 13.65 0.84 2.40
CA PHE A 44 14.28 0.89 1.08
C PHE A 44 14.79 2.28 0.75
N GLU A 45 15.67 2.33 -0.25
CA GLU A 45 16.12 3.59 -0.87
C GLU A 45 14.94 4.46 -1.31
N THR A 46 13.92 3.85 -1.93
CA THR A 46 12.62 4.48 -2.17
C THR A 46 11.60 3.93 -1.16
N PRO A 47 11.22 4.69 -0.12
CA PRO A 47 10.30 4.21 0.90
C PRO A 47 8.90 3.96 0.33
N ILE A 48 8.38 2.75 0.54
CA ILE A 48 6.99 2.43 0.18
C ILE A 48 6.11 2.59 1.42
N VAL A 49 5.16 3.53 1.34
CA VAL A 49 4.20 3.80 2.41
C VAL A 49 2.82 3.34 1.96
N GLY A 50 2.25 2.39 2.70
CA GLY A 50 0.91 1.87 2.47
C GLY A 50 -0.03 2.10 3.65
N MET A 51 -1.25 1.63 3.51
CA MET A 51 -2.30 1.66 4.52
C MET A 51 -2.62 0.25 5.02
N PHE A 52 -3.16 0.15 6.23
CA PHE A 52 -3.65 -1.13 6.75
C PHE A 52 -5.13 -1.30 6.40
N GLN A 53 -5.44 -2.33 5.63
CA GLN A 53 -6.81 -2.65 5.23
C GLN A 53 -7.07 -4.13 5.43
N GLN A 54 -8.16 -4.47 6.11
CA GLN A 54 -8.52 -5.86 6.48
C GLN A 54 -7.38 -6.61 7.18
N GLY A 55 -6.65 -5.93 8.07
CA GLY A 55 -5.51 -6.51 8.79
C GLY A 55 -4.32 -6.88 7.90
N ARG A 56 -4.21 -6.30 6.70
CA ARG A 56 -3.09 -6.50 5.77
C ARG A 56 -2.46 -5.17 5.38
N PHE A 57 -1.22 -5.21 4.93
CA PHE A 57 -0.57 -4.05 4.32
C PHE A 57 -1.10 -3.87 2.90
N GLY A 58 -1.52 -2.67 2.55
CA GLY A 58 -2.16 -2.36 1.27
C GLY A 58 -1.60 -1.12 0.61
N LEU A 59 -1.59 -1.14 -0.72
CA LEU A 59 -1.25 0.01 -1.56
C LEU A 59 -2.52 0.42 -2.33
N ASP A 60 -3.01 1.63 -2.09
CA ASP A 60 -4.16 2.17 -2.83
C ASP A 60 -3.66 2.77 -4.15
N VAL A 61 -4.15 2.27 -5.28
CA VAL A 61 -3.63 2.63 -6.61
C VAL A 61 -3.89 4.09 -6.96
N ARG A 62 -4.85 4.74 -6.28
CA ARG A 62 -5.14 6.17 -6.49
C ARG A 62 -4.01 7.07 -5.99
N ALA A 63 -3.19 6.57 -5.06
CA ALA A 63 -2.03 7.30 -4.53
C ALA A 63 -0.75 7.03 -5.32
N LEU A 64 -0.80 6.20 -6.37
CA LEU A 64 0.36 5.80 -7.16
C LEU A 64 0.42 6.54 -8.49
N PHE A 65 1.63 6.90 -8.91
CA PHE A 65 1.93 7.32 -10.27
C PHE A 65 2.24 6.11 -11.16
N PRO A 66 2.07 6.21 -12.49
CA PRO A 66 2.41 5.12 -13.41
C PRO A 66 3.86 4.61 -13.27
N GLN A 67 4.80 5.49 -12.91
CA GLN A 67 6.22 5.15 -12.75
C GLN A 67 6.50 4.35 -11.46
N ASP A 68 5.62 4.44 -10.45
CA ASP A 68 5.83 3.77 -9.16
C ASP A 68 5.73 2.24 -9.27
N GLU A 69 5.03 1.74 -10.30
CA GLU A 69 4.82 0.30 -10.49
C GLU A 69 6.14 -0.49 -10.53
N ALA A 70 7.11 0.01 -11.31
CA ALA A 70 8.40 -0.68 -11.48
C ALA A 70 9.18 -0.78 -10.16
N GLU A 71 9.22 0.31 -9.40
CA GLU A 71 9.87 0.39 -8.09
C GLU A 71 9.20 -0.54 -7.06
N ILE A 72 7.87 -0.52 -7.01
CA ILE A 72 7.08 -1.36 -6.10
C ILE A 72 7.32 -2.84 -6.42
N VAL A 73 7.24 -3.23 -7.69
CA VAL A 73 7.48 -4.63 -8.11
C VAL A 73 8.90 -5.07 -7.76
N GLY A 74 9.90 -4.21 -7.97
CA GLY A 74 11.28 -4.46 -7.57
C GLY A 74 11.40 -4.76 -6.08
N CYS A 75 10.86 -3.89 -5.23
CA CYS A 75 10.89 -4.05 -3.77
C CYS A 75 10.12 -5.29 -3.30
N VAL A 76 8.94 -5.57 -3.87
CA VAL A 76 8.11 -6.72 -3.49
C VAL A 76 8.81 -8.05 -3.80
N ARG A 77 9.55 -8.12 -4.92
CA ARG A 77 10.32 -9.32 -5.29
C ARG A 77 11.44 -9.67 -4.31
N LEU A 78 11.94 -8.70 -3.55
CA LEU A 78 12.96 -8.94 -2.51
C LEU A 78 12.39 -9.61 -1.25
N PHE A 79 11.06 -9.76 -1.15
CA PHE A 79 10.39 -10.43 -0.03
C PHE A 79 9.57 -11.65 -0.46
N GLN A 80 9.76 -12.19 -1.66
CA GLN A 80 9.15 -13.48 -2.02
C GLN A 80 9.95 -14.66 -1.47
#